data_AF-A0A962R2D6-F1
#
_entry.id   AF-A0A962R2D6-F1
#
_cell.length_a   1.000
_cell.length_b   1.000
_cell.length_c   1.000
_cell.angle_alpha   90.00
_cell.angle_beta   90.00
_cell.angle_gamma   90.00
#
_symmetry.space_group_name_H-M   'P 1'
#
loop_
_entity.id
_entity.type
_entity.pdbx_description
1 polymer ?
#
loop_
_entity_poly.entity_id
_entity_poly.type
_entity_poly.pdbx_seq_one_letter_code
_entity_poly.pdbx_strand_id
1 'polypeptide(L)'
;SLGSWAALAKVWKDSTHAGEVYAAALRDGLGDDLVPGAVPHPERAESVIVRKRIAAGPLTMWRKRYVTDANIAYGDAGRRNQLDIWKRPDLPRDGRAPVLLQVHGGAWIVGNKEQQGMPLLAHMADHGWIGVSINYRLSPRATWPDHIVDVKRAIAWVKAHIADYGGDPDFVCITGGSAGGHLCSLAALSANEPAFQPGF
;
A
#
# COMPACT_ATOMS: atom_id res chain seq x y z
N SER A 1 12.43 -14.90 -14.36
CA SER A 1 13.23 -16.14 -14.42
C SER A 1 13.75 -16.45 -13.01
N LEU A 2 14.29 -17.66 -12.76
CA LEU A 2 14.90 -18.02 -11.46
C LEU A 2 16.00 -17.03 -11.01
N GLY A 3 16.70 -16.40 -11.97
CA GLY A 3 17.70 -15.36 -11.69
C GLY A 3 17.14 -14.08 -11.06
N SER A 4 15.88 -13.72 -11.34
CA SER A 4 15.23 -12.54 -10.75
C SER A 4 14.95 -12.72 -9.25
N TRP A 5 14.64 -13.96 -8.83
CA TRP A 5 14.42 -14.30 -7.42
C TRP A 5 15.73 -14.34 -6.62
N ALA A 6 16.82 -14.80 -7.23
CA ALA A 6 18.14 -14.78 -6.61
C ALA A 6 18.67 -13.34 -6.41
N ALA A 7 18.42 -12.45 -7.36
CA ALA A 7 18.77 -11.03 -7.24
C ALA A 7 17.96 -10.34 -6.13
N LEU A 8 16.66 -10.62 -6.02
CA LEU A 8 15.82 -10.11 -4.94
C LEU A 8 16.25 -10.66 -3.57
N ALA A 9 16.61 -11.95 -3.49
CA ALA A 9 17.11 -12.55 -2.25
C ALA A 9 18.47 -11.96 -1.84
N LYS A 10 19.34 -11.62 -2.81
CA LYS A 10 20.62 -10.94 -2.56
C LYS A 10 20.40 -9.50 -2.10
N VAL A 11 19.56 -8.72 -2.79
CA VAL A 11 19.18 -7.35 -2.38
C VAL A 11 18.52 -7.35 -1.00
N TRP A 12 17.73 -8.38 -0.68
CA TRP A 12 17.12 -8.56 0.63
C TRP A 12 18.13 -8.94 1.72
N LYS A 13 19.15 -9.75 1.41
CA LYS A 13 20.24 -10.07 2.33
C LYS A 13 21.16 -8.87 2.55
N ASP A 14 21.41 -8.09 1.51
CA ASP A 14 22.26 -6.89 1.55
C ASP A 14 21.54 -5.74 2.28
N SER A 15 20.21 -5.61 2.15
CA SER A 15 19.42 -4.62 2.92
C SER A 15 19.39 -4.88 4.42
N THR A 16 19.64 -6.12 4.86
CA THR A 16 19.83 -6.43 6.29
C THR A 16 21.20 -6.02 6.85
N HIS A 17 22.15 -5.64 6.00
CA HIS A 17 23.47 -5.10 6.37
C HIS A 17 23.59 -3.58 6.15
N ALA A 18 22.54 -2.93 5.63
CA ALA A 18 22.55 -1.50 5.31
C ALA A 18 22.55 -0.56 6.53
N GLY A 19 22.57 -1.09 7.76
CA GLY A 19 22.60 -0.27 8.99
C GLY A 19 23.86 0.58 9.12
N GLU A 20 25.02 0.04 8.74
CA GLU A 20 26.30 0.76 8.85
C GLU A 20 26.43 1.84 7.77
N VAL A 21 25.96 1.57 6.54
CA VAL A 21 25.95 2.54 5.43
C VAL A 21 24.99 3.69 5.70
N TYR A 22 23.82 3.39 6.28
CA TYR A 22 22.83 4.39 6.69
C TYR A 22 23.33 5.28 7.83
N ALA A 23 24.01 4.70 8.83
CA ALA A 23 24.60 5.46 9.92
C ALA A 23 25.77 6.36 9.46
N ALA A 24 26.59 5.89 8.51
CA ALA A 24 27.65 6.69 7.91
C ALA A 24 27.10 7.87 7.10
N ALA A 25 26.06 7.64 6.27
CA ALA A 25 25.41 8.69 5.49
C ALA A 25 24.68 9.72 6.38
N LEU A 26 24.12 9.30 7.51
CA LEU A 26 23.49 10.21 8.48
C LEU A 26 24.53 11.10 9.17
N ARG A 27 25.70 10.57 9.54
CA ARG A 27 26.80 11.38 10.12
C ARG A 27 27.36 12.38 9.11
N ASP A 28 27.48 11.98 7.86
CA ASP A 28 27.94 12.86 6.77
C ASP A 28 26.96 14.02 6.51
N GLY A 29 25.64 13.75 6.62
CA GLY A 29 24.60 14.75 6.35
C GLY A 29 24.18 15.63 7.54
N LEU A 30 24.32 15.17 8.78
CA LEU A 30 23.80 15.85 9.98
C LEU A 30 24.88 16.30 10.97
N GLY A 31 26.16 15.96 10.73
CA GLY A 31 27.27 16.27 11.62
C GLY A 31 27.30 15.43 12.90
N ASP A 32 28.25 15.74 13.79
CA ASP A 32 28.51 15.00 15.04
C ASP A 32 27.41 15.19 16.12
N ASP A 33 26.41 16.03 15.87
CA ASP A 33 25.28 16.31 16.77
C ASP A 33 24.21 15.20 16.80
N LEU A 34 24.44 14.07 16.11
CA LEU A 34 23.61 12.88 16.21
C LEU A 34 23.71 12.28 17.62
N VAL A 35 22.71 12.55 18.46
CA VAL A 35 22.54 11.88 19.76
C VAL A 35 22.45 10.37 19.52
N PRO A 36 23.35 9.55 20.10
CA PRO A 36 23.28 8.10 19.99
C PRO A 36 21.91 7.60 20.45
N GLY A 37 21.12 7.02 19.54
CA GLY A 37 19.75 6.53 19.82
C GLY A 37 18.60 7.47 19.41
N ALA A 38 18.86 8.64 18.80
CA ALA A 38 17.81 9.54 18.30
C ALA A 38 16.95 8.92 17.18
N VAL A 39 17.51 7.98 16.42
CA VAL A 39 16.76 7.16 15.47
C VAL A 39 16.43 5.85 16.17
N PRO A 40 15.16 5.59 16.56
CA PRO A 40 14.78 4.31 17.13
C PRO A 40 15.07 3.22 16.09
N HIS A 41 16.10 2.44 16.35
CA HIS A 41 16.31 1.18 15.63
C HIS A 41 15.21 0.25 16.14
N PRO A 42 14.28 -0.23 15.29
CA PRO A 42 13.29 -1.19 15.75
C PRO A 42 14.07 -2.38 16.33
N GLU A 43 13.82 -2.68 17.62
CA GLU A 43 14.51 -3.76 18.29
C GLU A 43 14.40 -5.02 17.43
N ARG A 44 15.51 -5.77 17.31
CA ARG A 44 15.57 -6.98 16.49
C ARG A 44 14.41 -7.95 16.81
N ALA A 45 13.84 -7.89 18.01
CA ALA A 45 12.67 -8.65 18.42
C ALA A 45 11.39 -8.31 17.60
N GLU A 46 11.03 -7.04 17.45
CA GLU A 46 9.83 -6.63 16.69
C GLU A 46 9.97 -6.98 15.21
N SER A 47 11.14 -6.71 14.63
CA SER A 47 11.40 -7.07 13.23
C SER A 47 11.37 -8.58 12.98
N VAL A 48 11.80 -9.42 13.94
CA VAL A 48 11.70 -10.88 13.85
C VAL A 48 10.27 -11.38 14.01
N ILE A 49 9.46 -10.78 14.89
CA ILE A 49 8.03 -11.14 15.05
C ILE A 49 7.23 -10.75 13.81
N VAL A 50 7.46 -9.55 13.27
CA VAL A 50 6.88 -9.10 11.99
C VAL A 50 7.30 -10.03 10.85
N ARG A 51 8.58 -10.40 10.77
CA ARG A 51 9.10 -11.37 9.78
C ARG A 51 8.45 -12.75 9.91
N LYS A 52 8.28 -13.28 11.13
CA LYS A 52 7.66 -14.60 11.36
C LYS A 52 6.18 -14.60 11.00
N ARG A 53 5.42 -13.54 11.30
CA ARG A 53 3.99 -13.43 10.95
C ARG A 53 3.77 -13.22 9.45
N ILE A 54 4.62 -12.45 8.79
CA ILE A 54 4.61 -12.24 7.33
C ILE A 54 5.06 -13.50 6.57
N ALA A 55 5.96 -14.32 7.15
CA ALA A 55 6.45 -15.53 6.48
C ALA A 55 5.55 -16.78 6.64
N ALA A 56 4.60 -16.79 7.58
CA ALA A 56 3.95 -18.04 8.03
C ALA A 56 2.58 -18.35 7.42
N GLY A 57 1.99 -17.49 6.58
CA GLY A 57 0.68 -17.73 5.97
C GLY A 57 0.75 -17.77 4.44
N PRO A 58 0.12 -18.73 3.76
CA PRO A 58 -0.08 -18.58 2.31
C PRO A 58 -0.92 -17.32 2.08
N LEU A 59 -0.62 -16.53 1.05
CA LEU A 59 -1.32 -15.27 0.71
C LEU A 59 -2.86 -15.40 0.78
N THR A 60 -3.38 -16.57 0.39
CA THR A 60 -4.79 -16.94 0.49
C THR A 60 -5.37 -16.93 1.90
N MET A 61 -4.60 -17.23 2.95
CA MET A 61 -5.06 -17.18 4.34
C MET A 61 -5.28 -15.76 4.84
N TRP A 62 -4.38 -14.81 4.54
CA TRP A 62 -4.61 -13.41 4.94
C TRP A 62 -5.83 -12.83 4.28
N ARG A 63 -6.01 -13.14 2.99
CA ARG A 63 -7.18 -12.69 2.23
C ARG A 63 -8.47 -13.20 2.86
N LYS A 64 -8.56 -14.49 3.18
CA LYS A 64 -9.71 -15.08 3.88
C LYS A 64 -9.96 -14.48 5.26
N ARG A 65 -8.91 -14.00 5.93
CA ARG A 65 -9.00 -13.49 7.31
C ARG A 65 -9.44 -12.03 7.37
N TYR A 66 -8.96 -11.19 6.47
CA TYR A 66 -9.13 -9.74 6.57
C TYR A 66 -9.96 -9.14 5.45
N VAL A 67 -10.14 -9.80 4.31
CA VAL A 67 -11.03 -9.26 3.27
C VAL A 67 -12.46 -9.54 3.68
N THR A 68 -13.19 -8.49 4.07
CA THR A 68 -14.60 -8.59 4.44
C THR A 68 -15.51 -8.38 3.24
N ASP A 69 -15.10 -7.51 2.32
CA ASP A 69 -15.88 -7.13 1.15
C ASP A 69 -14.94 -7.07 -0.06
N ALA A 70 -15.31 -7.76 -1.13
CA ALA A 70 -14.45 -7.95 -2.30
C ALA A 70 -15.14 -7.53 -3.59
N ASN A 71 -14.33 -7.09 -4.55
CA ASN A 71 -14.74 -6.72 -5.91
C ASN A 71 -15.80 -5.61 -5.97
N ILE A 72 -15.77 -4.69 -5.01
CA ILE A 72 -16.64 -3.52 -4.99
C ILE A 72 -16.25 -2.63 -6.17
N ALA A 73 -17.22 -2.27 -7.01
CA ALA A 73 -16.98 -1.34 -8.12
C ALA A 73 -16.85 0.09 -7.60
N TYR A 74 -15.81 0.79 -8.06
CA TYR A 74 -15.63 2.22 -7.81
C TYR A 74 -15.66 3.06 -9.10
N GLY A 75 -15.82 2.42 -10.26
CA GLY A 75 -15.84 3.05 -11.57
C GLY A 75 -16.37 2.10 -12.65
N ASP A 76 -16.32 2.55 -13.90
CA ASP A 76 -16.97 1.91 -15.05
C ASP A 76 -16.07 0.94 -15.84
N ALA A 77 -14.77 0.86 -15.54
CA ALA A 77 -13.83 -0.04 -16.23
C ALA A 77 -13.93 -1.52 -15.81
N GLY A 78 -15.11 -1.97 -15.39
CA GLY A 78 -15.39 -3.34 -14.95
C GLY A 78 -14.40 -3.81 -13.88
N ARG A 79 -13.79 -4.99 -14.09
CA ARG A 79 -12.82 -5.59 -13.14
C ARG A 79 -11.60 -4.70 -12.85
N ARG A 80 -11.30 -3.72 -13.72
CA ARG A 80 -10.19 -2.79 -13.52
C ARG A 80 -10.54 -1.63 -12.60
N ASN A 81 -11.82 -1.36 -12.34
CA ASN A 81 -12.27 -0.42 -11.31
C ASN A 81 -12.96 -1.16 -10.17
N GLN A 82 -12.27 -2.15 -9.62
CA GLN A 82 -12.70 -2.89 -8.44
C GLN A 82 -11.71 -2.75 -7.30
N LEU A 83 -12.23 -2.73 -6.08
CA LEU A 83 -11.47 -2.70 -4.84
C LEU A 83 -11.94 -3.78 -3.86
N ASP A 84 -11.10 -4.06 -2.86
CA ASP A 84 -11.47 -4.87 -1.70
C ASP A 84 -11.18 -4.10 -0.41
N ILE A 85 -12.01 -4.36 0.61
CA ILE A 85 -11.86 -3.84 1.96
C ILE A 85 -11.17 -4.88 2.84
N TRP A 86 -10.07 -4.48 3.45
CA TRP A 86 -9.26 -5.26 4.39
C TRP A 86 -9.44 -4.68 5.79
N LYS A 87 -10.05 -5.45 6.70
CA LYS A 87 -10.18 -5.05 8.10
C LYS A 87 -10.36 -6.26 8.99
N ARG A 88 -10.21 -6.06 10.30
CA ARG A 88 -10.63 -7.09 11.24
C ARG A 88 -12.17 -7.16 11.28
N PRO A 89 -12.76 -8.37 11.43
CA PRO A 89 -14.21 -8.52 11.55
C PRO A 89 -14.81 -7.81 12.77
N ASP A 90 -14.03 -7.62 13.83
CA ASP A 90 -14.44 -6.99 15.09
C ASP A 90 -14.15 -5.48 15.16
N LEU A 91 -13.70 -4.86 14.06
CA LEU A 91 -13.46 -3.42 14.03
C LEU A 91 -14.78 -2.63 14.18
N PRO A 92 -14.90 -1.69 15.14
CA PRO A 92 -16.11 -0.88 15.31
C PRO A 92 -16.44 -0.05 14.07
N ARG A 93 -17.74 0.07 13.73
CA ARG A 93 -18.19 0.86 12.58
C ARG A 93 -18.16 2.37 12.80
N ASP A 94 -18.08 2.81 14.04
CA ASP A 94 -17.97 4.21 14.46
C ASP A 94 -16.55 4.58 14.91
N GLY A 95 -15.60 3.65 14.78
CA GLY A 95 -14.24 3.78 15.32
C GLY A 95 -13.34 4.77 14.58
N ARG A 96 -13.77 5.31 13.42
CA ARG A 96 -12.98 6.22 12.56
C ARG A 96 -11.55 5.72 12.37
N ALA A 97 -11.41 4.48 11.93
CA ALA A 97 -10.12 3.84 11.74
C ALA A 97 -9.31 4.52 10.62
N PRO A 98 -8.00 4.74 10.79
CA PRO A 98 -7.16 5.25 9.70
C PRO A 98 -7.17 4.31 8.49
N VAL A 99 -7.15 4.89 7.29
CA VAL A 99 -7.31 4.16 6.03
C VAL A 99 -5.99 4.09 5.26
N LEU A 100 -5.62 2.90 4.78
CA LEU A 100 -4.49 2.68 3.89
C LEU A 100 -4.96 2.18 2.52
N LEU A 101 -4.89 3.05 1.51
CA LEU A 101 -5.15 2.72 0.11
C LEU A 101 -3.89 2.15 -0.55
N GLN A 102 -3.98 0.92 -1.07
CA GLN A 102 -2.88 0.23 -1.73
C GLN A 102 -3.09 0.17 -3.25
N VAL A 103 -2.08 0.62 -3.98
CA VAL A 103 -2.00 0.60 -5.44
C VAL A 103 -0.91 -0.39 -5.86
N HIS A 104 -1.29 -1.40 -6.64
CA HIS A 104 -0.33 -2.42 -7.08
C HIS A 104 0.69 -1.86 -8.09
N GLY A 105 1.87 -2.49 -8.16
CA GLY A 105 2.87 -2.22 -9.20
C GLY A 105 2.61 -3.03 -10.47
N GLY A 106 3.62 -3.07 -11.36
CA GLY A 106 3.58 -3.90 -12.58
C GLY A 106 3.74 -3.12 -13.89
N ALA A 107 4.59 -2.08 -13.88
CA ALA A 107 4.94 -1.28 -15.06
C ALA A 107 3.71 -0.79 -15.87
N TRP A 108 2.58 -0.54 -15.18
CA TRP A 108 1.29 -0.15 -15.78
C TRP A 108 0.66 -1.15 -16.76
N ILE A 109 1.30 -2.29 -17.00
CA ILE A 109 0.88 -3.28 -18.00
C ILE A 109 0.39 -4.58 -17.38
N VAL A 110 0.78 -4.87 -16.13
CA VAL A 110 0.39 -6.07 -15.40
C VAL A 110 0.03 -5.74 -13.96
N GLY A 111 -0.65 -6.68 -13.31
CA GLY A 111 -0.92 -6.66 -11.88
C GLY A 111 -2.40 -6.66 -11.53
N ASN A 112 -2.66 -6.84 -10.23
CA ASN A 112 -3.99 -6.74 -9.63
C ASN A 112 -3.90 -6.52 -8.10
N LYS A 113 -5.04 -6.19 -7.49
CA LYS A 113 -5.25 -5.93 -6.06
C LYS A 113 -4.94 -7.11 -5.11
N GLU A 114 -4.76 -8.32 -5.64
CA GLU A 114 -4.51 -9.56 -4.89
C GLU A 114 -3.01 -9.92 -4.88
N GLN A 115 -2.13 -8.93 -4.98
CA GLN A 115 -0.68 -9.13 -5.12
C GLN A 115 0.12 -8.44 -4.01
N GLN A 116 1.15 -7.67 -4.37
CA GLN A 116 2.29 -7.29 -3.52
C GLN A 116 1.92 -6.60 -2.18
N GLY A 117 0.74 -5.99 -2.09
CA GLY A 117 0.29 -5.25 -0.91
C GLY A 117 -0.28 -6.08 0.24
N MET A 118 -0.62 -7.36 0.02
CA MET A 118 -1.38 -8.16 0.99
C MET A 118 -0.73 -8.30 2.38
N PRO A 119 0.59 -8.56 2.52
CA PRO A 119 1.20 -8.65 3.85
C PRO A 119 1.09 -7.33 4.63
N LEU A 120 1.30 -6.20 3.96
CA LEU A 120 1.16 -4.89 4.57
C LEU A 120 -0.30 -4.64 4.98
N LEU A 121 -1.26 -4.87 4.08
CA LEU A 121 -2.68 -4.69 4.38
C LEU A 121 -3.14 -5.54 5.57
N ALA A 122 -2.72 -6.81 5.63
CA ALA A 122 -3.02 -7.69 6.75
C ALA A 122 -2.39 -7.20 8.06
N HIS A 123 -1.14 -6.75 8.01
CA HIS A 123 -0.46 -6.20 9.18
C HIS A 123 -1.14 -4.93 9.70
N MET A 124 -1.55 -4.02 8.81
CA MET A 124 -2.26 -2.80 9.19
C MET A 124 -3.65 -3.10 9.73
N ALA A 125 -4.37 -4.05 9.13
CA ALA A 125 -5.67 -4.52 9.63
C ALA A 125 -5.56 -5.07 11.06
N ASP A 126 -4.51 -5.84 11.37
CA ASP A 126 -4.24 -6.32 12.73
C ASP A 126 -4.10 -5.17 13.76
N HIS A 127 -3.60 -4.02 13.34
CA HIS A 127 -3.42 -2.82 14.14
C HIS A 127 -4.63 -1.87 14.10
N GLY A 128 -5.78 -2.34 13.62
CA GLY A 128 -7.03 -1.56 13.63
C GLY A 128 -7.17 -0.56 12.49
N TRP A 129 -6.32 -0.64 11.46
CA TRP A 129 -6.50 0.14 10.24
C TRP A 129 -7.50 -0.52 9.30
N ILE A 130 -8.06 0.26 8.37
CA ILE A 130 -8.76 -0.27 7.21
C ILE A 130 -7.84 -0.18 5.99
N GLY A 131 -7.52 -1.32 5.40
CA GLY A 131 -6.85 -1.40 4.13
C GLY A 131 -7.85 -1.37 2.96
N VAL A 132 -7.48 -0.72 1.86
CA VAL A 132 -8.26 -0.74 0.61
C VAL A 132 -7.30 -1.12 -0.51
N SER A 133 -7.48 -2.26 -1.16
CA SER A 133 -6.64 -2.67 -2.30
C SER A 133 -7.39 -2.49 -3.60
N ILE A 134 -6.81 -1.79 -4.59
CA ILE A 134 -7.49 -1.44 -5.83
C ILE A 134 -6.84 -2.06 -7.06
N ASN A 135 -7.66 -2.42 -8.04
CA ASN A 135 -7.19 -2.52 -9.42
C ASN A 135 -7.15 -1.10 -10.02
N TYR A 136 -6.50 -0.96 -11.16
CA TYR A 136 -6.65 0.18 -12.07
C TYR A 136 -6.50 -0.32 -13.52
N ARG A 137 -6.94 0.46 -14.50
CA ARG A 137 -6.79 0.14 -15.93
C ARG A 137 -5.31 0.00 -16.30
N LEU A 138 -5.01 -0.88 -17.26
CA LEU A 138 -3.63 -1.22 -17.65
C LEU A 138 -3.38 -1.02 -19.14
N SER A 139 -2.17 -0.61 -19.47
CA SER A 139 -1.66 -0.56 -20.84
C SER A 139 -1.49 -1.95 -21.45
N PRO A 140 -1.59 -2.08 -22.79
CA PRO A 140 -1.82 -1.00 -23.77
C PRO A 140 -3.30 -0.63 -23.95
N ARG A 141 -4.25 -1.32 -23.29
CA ARG A 141 -5.69 -1.05 -23.44
C ARG A 141 -6.13 0.29 -22.85
N ALA A 142 -5.36 0.80 -21.90
CA ALA A 142 -5.52 2.13 -21.33
C ALA A 142 -4.19 2.87 -21.42
N THR A 143 -4.26 4.17 -21.66
CA THR A 143 -3.10 5.04 -21.83
C THR A 143 -3.15 6.18 -20.81
N TRP A 144 -2.06 6.92 -20.67
CA TRP A 144 -2.09 8.11 -19.81
C TRP A 144 -3.21 9.08 -20.27
N PRO A 145 -4.04 9.64 -19.36
CA PRO A 145 -3.96 9.60 -17.89
C PRO A 145 -4.86 8.55 -17.18
N ASP A 146 -5.38 7.54 -17.87
CA ASP A 146 -6.37 6.59 -17.32
C ASP A 146 -5.97 5.97 -15.97
N HIS A 147 -4.70 5.61 -15.83
CA HIS A 147 -4.15 5.00 -14.61
C HIS A 147 -4.29 5.90 -13.38
N ILE A 148 -3.96 7.19 -13.51
CA ILE A 148 -4.05 8.14 -12.38
C ILE A 148 -5.50 8.54 -12.11
N VAL A 149 -6.33 8.64 -13.17
CA VAL A 149 -7.76 8.88 -13.04
C VAL A 149 -8.42 7.78 -12.20
N ASP A 150 -8.06 6.52 -12.44
CA ASP A 150 -8.61 5.39 -11.68
C ASP A 150 -8.19 5.41 -10.21
N VAL A 151 -6.94 5.77 -9.91
CA VAL A 151 -6.45 5.91 -8.53
C VAL A 151 -7.20 7.04 -7.82
N LYS A 152 -7.37 8.20 -8.46
CA LYS A 152 -8.13 9.31 -7.88
C LYS A 152 -9.60 9.00 -7.70
N ARG A 153 -10.21 8.25 -8.63
CA ARG A 153 -11.58 7.79 -8.49
C ARG A 153 -11.73 6.83 -7.30
N ALA A 154 -10.76 5.95 -7.08
CA ALA A 154 -10.75 5.11 -5.89
C ALA A 154 -10.59 5.93 -4.59
N ILE A 155 -9.75 6.98 -4.58
CA ILE A 155 -9.66 7.91 -3.45
C ILE A 155 -11.02 8.59 -3.20
N ALA A 156 -11.67 9.10 -4.24
CA ALA A 156 -12.99 9.71 -4.13
C ALA A 156 -14.02 8.73 -3.58
N TRP A 157 -14.00 7.47 -4.06
CA TRP A 157 -14.84 6.41 -3.52
C TRP A 157 -14.57 6.16 -2.03
N VAL A 158 -13.30 6.09 -1.62
CA VAL A 158 -12.91 5.92 -0.20
C VAL A 158 -13.47 7.07 0.63
N LYS A 159 -13.24 8.32 0.22
CA LYS A 159 -13.76 9.49 0.95
C LYS A 159 -15.29 9.48 1.09
N ALA A 160 -16.00 8.98 0.09
CA ALA A 160 -17.47 8.94 0.09
C ALA A 160 -18.07 7.76 0.89
N HIS A 161 -17.39 6.62 0.98
CA HIS A 161 -18.00 5.38 1.47
C HIS A 161 -17.27 4.70 2.62
N ILE A 162 -16.01 5.06 2.93
CA ILE A 162 -15.20 4.27 3.88
C ILE A 162 -15.73 4.36 5.32
N ALA A 163 -16.48 5.41 5.65
CA ALA A 163 -17.18 5.55 6.92
C ALA A 163 -18.13 4.38 7.19
N ASP A 164 -18.82 3.87 6.16
CA ASP A 164 -19.73 2.72 6.29
C ASP A 164 -18.99 1.44 6.72
N TYR A 165 -17.68 1.38 6.46
CA TYR A 165 -16.82 0.27 6.82
C TYR A 165 -16.09 0.48 8.16
N GLY A 166 -16.27 1.64 8.81
CA GLY A 166 -15.60 2.03 10.05
C GLY A 166 -14.37 2.90 9.88
N GLY A 167 -14.09 3.39 8.68
CA GLY A 167 -12.89 4.17 8.36
C GLY A 167 -13.10 5.67 8.52
N ASP A 168 -12.00 6.40 8.74
CA ASP A 168 -11.99 7.85 8.73
C ASP A 168 -11.75 8.37 7.30
N PRO A 169 -12.76 9.00 6.64
CA PRO A 169 -12.58 9.55 5.30
C PRO A 169 -11.59 10.74 5.26
N ASP A 170 -11.26 11.32 6.42
CA ASP A 170 -10.32 12.44 6.53
C ASP A 170 -8.88 11.98 6.80
N PHE A 171 -8.66 10.69 7.14
CA PHE A 171 -7.34 10.11 7.35
C PHE A 171 -7.06 8.98 6.36
N VAL A 172 -6.62 9.35 5.16
CA VAL A 172 -6.30 8.40 4.08
C VAL A 172 -4.81 8.48 3.72
N CYS A 173 -4.07 7.41 4.01
CA CYS A 173 -2.72 7.19 3.50
C CYS A 173 -2.77 6.36 2.22
N ILE A 174 -1.84 6.60 1.29
CA ILE A 174 -1.73 5.84 0.04
C ILE A 174 -0.35 5.20 -0.09
N THR A 175 -0.28 3.97 -0.61
CA THR A 175 0.96 3.21 -0.75
C THR A 175 1.00 2.39 -2.04
N GLY A 176 2.20 2.17 -2.58
CA GLY A 176 2.39 1.35 -3.77
C GLY A 176 3.87 1.15 -4.09
N GLY A 177 4.18 0.08 -4.83
CA GLY A 177 5.54 -0.23 -5.29
C GLY A 177 5.70 0.00 -6.79
N SER A 178 6.86 0.50 -7.22
CA SER A 178 7.20 0.73 -8.64
C SER A 178 6.13 1.60 -9.34
N ALA A 179 5.46 1.10 -10.38
CA ALA A 179 4.36 1.78 -11.06
C ALA A 179 3.25 2.28 -10.12
N GLY A 180 2.92 1.49 -9.08
CA GLY A 180 1.96 1.89 -8.06
C GLY A 180 2.48 3.03 -7.19
N GLY A 181 3.77 2.99 -6.83
CA GLY A 181 4.42 4.07 -6.08
C GLY A 181 4.48 5.37 -6.87
N HIS A 182 4.79 5.29 -8.17
CA HIS A 182 4.69 6.43 -9.08
C HIS A 182 3.27 7.05 -9.08
N LEU A 183 2.23 6.22 -9.19
CA LEU A 183 0.84 6.70 -9.14
C LEU A 183 0.47 7.29 -7.77
N CYS A 184 0.99 6.73 -6.67
CA CYS A 184 0.80 7.28 -5.33
C CYS A 184 1.41 8.68 -5.20
N SER A 185 2.65 8.85 -5.64
CA SER A 185 3.33 10.16 -5.62
C SER A 185 2.59 11.17 -6.48
N LEU A 186 2.16 10.78 -7.69
CA LEU A 186 1.36 11.66 -8.55
C LEU A 186 0.04 12.04 -7.89
N ALA A 187 -0.69 11.11 -7.28
CA ALA A 187 -1.95 11.39 -6.62
C ALA A 187 -1.77 12.39 -5.47
N ALA A 188 -0.73 12.22 -4.65
CA ALA A 188 -0.41 13.10 -3.53
C ALA A 188 0.00 14.51 -3.99
N LEU A 189 0.71 14.63 -5.10
CA LEU A 189 1.21 15.91 -5.64
C LEU A 189 0.23 16.63 -6.59
N SER A 190 -0.93 16.05 -6.86
CA SER A 190 -1.93 16.61 -7.79
C SER A 190 -3.29 16.79 -7.13
N ALA A 191 -3.33 17.20 -5.86
CA ALA A 191 -4.57 17.35 -5.10
C ALA A 191 -5.60 18.20 -5.88
N ASN A 192 -6.79 17.63 -6.10
CA ASN A 192 -7.90 18.24 -6.82
C ASN A 192 -7.59 18.72 -8.27
N GLU A 193 -6.55 18.19 -8.90
CA GLU A 193 -6.21 18.51 -10.30
C GLU A 193 -7.34 18.07 -11.25
N PRO A 194 -8.05 19.01 -11.91
CA PRO A 194 -9.22 18.69 -12.73
C PRO A 194 -8.90 17.77 -13.91
N ALA A 195 -7.70 17.87 -14.48
CA ALA A 195 -7.28 17.00 -15.59
C ALA A 195 -7.26 15.51 -15.24
N PHE A 196 -7.16 15.16 -13.94
CA PHE A 196 -7.14 13.79 -13.45
C PHE A 196 -8.44 13.38 -12.72
N GLN A 197 -9.47 14.22 -12.72
CA GLN A 197 -10.78 13.96 -12.12
C GLN A 197 -11.93 14.29 -13.08
N PRO A 198 -12.02 13.61 -14.24
CA PRO A 198 -13.13 13.84 -15.16
C PRO A 198 -14.44 13.30 -14.57
N GLY A 199 -15.28 14.22 -14.11
CA GLY A 199 -16.68 13.94 -13.75
C GLY A 199 -16.92 13.31 -12.38
N PHE A 200 -16.00 13.46 -11.42
CA PHE A 200 -16.16 13.01 -10.03
C PHE A 200 -15.34 13.84 -9.05
#